data_AF-A0A1Y4ALG7-F1
#
_entry.id   AF-A0A1Y4ALG7-F1
#
_cell.length_a   1.000
_cell.length_b   1.000
_cell.length_c   1.000
_cell.angle_alpha   90.00
_cell.angle_beta   90.00
_cell.angle_gamma   90.00
#
_symmetry.space_group_name_H-M   'P 1'
#
loop_
_entity.id
_entity.type
_entity.pdbx_description
1 polymer ?
#
loop_
_entity_poly.entity_id
_entity_poly.type
_entity_poly.pdbx_seq_one_letter_code
_entity_poly.pdbx_strand_id
1 'polypeptide(L)'
;MWQRSEVERLTGLSRHAIQDLCNQNTSRDGLGFWVPAVSKPGYARYDEGDLLAFYLVRQLTRAGFTLAEVEPVVFGMLEDDESFERALESKERRLVAQRDAVEAKLAALELLEDAVPSAPENRLYTIMGEALSACADAAIDVATEKTSLESQDAELLRQRLLGAVFEMLDVIKGDLPCFWRRPSAPHRDHGEKCGLEHVVHALNDLQQAGVRPAARPSRAFVVATAQRLAGIASPGRSVLGGDHLQPRAKAAVYSLEAFCAAPETGVPIELVFGNGSYGFLAQATRACAAEID
;
A
#
# COMPACT_ATOMS: atom_id res chain seq x y z
N MET A 1 48.76 15.95 16.78
CA MET A 1 48.54 14.56 17.24
C MET A 1 47.68 14.57 18.49
N TRP A 2 46.53 13.90 18.45
CA TRP A 2 45.49 13.87 19.46
C TRP A 2 45.42 12.54 20.20
N GLN A 3 44.98 12.55 21.45
CA GLN A 3 44.61 11.36 22.21
C GLN A 3 43.17 10.94 21.88
N ARG A 4 42.83 9.68 22.15
CA ARG A 4 41.47 9.16 21.91
C ARG A 4 40.37 10.00 22.59
N SER A 5 40.57 10.46 23.82
CA SER A 5 39.59 11.30 24.53
C SER A 5 39.39 12.68 23.88
N GLU A 6 40.39 13.18 23.16
CA GLU A 6 40.28 14.41 22.37
C GLU A 6 39.53 14.12 21.07
N VAL A 7 39.81 12.98 20.41
CA VAL A 7 39.05 12.52 19.24
C VAL A 7 37.57 12.33 19.56
N GLU A 8 37.24 11.60 20.64
CA GLU A 8 35.86 11.40 21.12
C GLU A 8 35.12 12.73 21.27
N ARG A 9 35.77 13.73 21.86
CA ARG A 9 35.19 15.06 22.08
C ARG A 9 34.99 15.85 20.78
N LEU A 10 35.92 15.74 19.85
CA LEU A 10 35.91 16.49 18.59
C LEU A 10 34.92 15.89 17.57
N THR A 11 34.81 14.57 17.52
CA THR A 11 34.00 13.87 16.52
C THR A 11 32.65 13.41 17.07
N GLY A 12 32.50 13.35 18.40
CA GLY A 12 31.32 12.81 19.05
C GLY A 12 31.13 11.30 18.86
N LEU A 13 32.13 10.60 18.31
CA LEU A 13 32.14 9.15 18.25
C LEU A 13 32.41 8.59 19.65
N SER A 14 31.72 7.51 20.00
CA SER A 14 31.95 6.84 21.28
C SER A 14 33.33 6.17 21.28
N ARG A 15 33.88 5.96 22.48
CA ARG A 15 35.10 5.17 22.68
C ARG A 15 35.05 3.83 21.94
N HIS A 16 33.92 3.13 22.04
CA HIS A 16 33.74 1.82 21.43
C HIS A 16 33.73 1.90 19.91
N ALA A 17 33.03 2.88 19.32
CA ALA A 17 33.08 3.08 17.88
C ALA A 17 34.52 3.34 17.38
N ILE A 18 35.29 4.21 18.05
CA ILE A 18 36.70 4.46 17.67
C ILE A 18 37.55 3.19 17.84
N GLN A 19 37.29 2.38 18.86
CA GLN A 19 37.98 1.11 19.05
C GLN A 19 37.63 0.10 17.96
N ASP A 20 36.37 -0.05 17.60
CA ASP A 20 35.91 -1.01 16.60
C ASP A 20 36.43 -0.65 15.20
N LEU A 21 36.54 0.65 14.90
CA LEU A 21 37.18 1.16 13.68
C LEU A 21 38.69 0.86 13.63
N CYS A 22 39.36 0.80 14.78
CA CYS A 22 40.81 0.61 14.88
C CYS A 22 41.27 -0.82 15.25
N ASN A 23 40.36 -1.70 15.68
CA ASN A 23 40.70 -3.03 16.15
C ASN A 23 40.85 -4.01 14.99
N GLN A 24 42.09 -4.37 14.65
CA GLN A 24 42.42 -5.35 13.59
C GLN A 24 42.27 -6.83 14.00
N ASN A 25 41.77 -7.12 15.20
CA ASN A 25 41.60 -8.50 15.65
C ASN A 25 40.43 -9.17 14.90
N THR A 26 40.81 -9.97 13.91
CA THR A 26 40.03 -10.66 12.88
C THR A 26 39.08 -11.76 13.37
N SER A 27 38.55 -11.72 14.61
CA SER A 27 37.74 -12.82 15.14
C SER A 27 36.37 -12.45 15.73
N ARG A 28 35.95 -11.18 15.76
CA ARG A 28 34.56 -10.75 15.99
C ARG A 28 34.44 -9.22 15.86
N ASP A 29 33.60 -8.76 14.93
CA ASP A 29 32.96 -7.42 14.86
C ASP A 29 33.81 -6.14 14.84
N GLY A 30 35.15 -6.20 14.88
CA GLY A 30 36.00 -5.05 14.59
C GLY A 30 36.14 -4.84 13.09
N LEU A 31 35.82 -3.65 12.57
CA LEU A 31 36.01 -3.33 11.15
C LEU A 31 37.50 -3.29 10.78
N GLY A 32 38.36 -2.91 11.73
CA GLY A 32 39.83 -3.02 11.59
C GLY A 32 40.45 -2.23 10.44
N PHE A 33 39.71 -1.33 9.78
CA PHE A 33 40.17 -0.65 8.58
C PHE A 33 41.14 0.50 8.85
N TRP A 34 41.19 1.04 10.08
CA TRP A 34 41.95 2.26 10.38
C TRP A 34 43.10 2.03 11.38
N VAL A 35 44.33 2.37 10.99
CA VAL A 35 45.49 2.32 11.89
C VAL A 35 45.82 3.73 12.38
N PRO A 36 45.79 3.98 13.70
CA PRO A 36 46.21 5.28 14.24
C PRO A 36 47.64 5.61 13.82
N ALA A 37 47.92 6.89 13.55
CA ALA A 37 49.27 7.36 13.19
C ALA A 37 50.38 6.89 14.15
N VAL A 38 50.07 6.72 15.43
CA VAL A 38 50.91 5.99 16.39
C VAL A 38 50.09 4.96 17.14
N SER A 39 50.47 3.68 17.04
CA SER A 39 49.85 2.59 17.79
C SER A 39 50.90 1.83 18.61
N LYS A 40 50.78 1.88 19.94
CA LYS A 40 51.55 1.10 20.91
C LYS A 40 50.57 0.42 21.88
N PRO A 41 50.93 -0.71 22.53
CA PRO A 41 50.07 -1.33 23.53
C PRO A 41 49.60 -0.33 24.60
N GLY A 42 48.29 -0.10 24.70
CA GLY A 42 47.69 0.86 25.64
C GLY A 42 47.80 2.33 25.24
N TYR A 43 48.32 2.66 24.05
CA TYR A 43 48.60 4.03 23.64
C TYR A 43 48.37 4.23 22.14
N ALA A 44 47.39 5.07 21.78
CA ALA A 44 47.14 5.49 20.41
C ALA A 44 47.23 7.02 20.30
N ARG A 45 47.86 7.53 19.24
CA ARG A 45 47.78 8.94 18.85
C ARG A 45 47.26 9.03 17.43
N TYR A 46 46.45 10.06 17.24
CA TYR A 46 45.76 10.32 16.00
C TYR A 46 46.31 11.59 15.36
N ASP A 47 46.52 11.62 14.07
CA ASP A 47 46.92 12.81 13.33
C ASP A 47 45.72 13.53 12.70
N GLU A 48 45.98 14.45 11.76
CA GLU A 48 44.94 15.25 11.11
C GLU A 48 44.11 14.39 10.14
N GLY A 49 44.74 13.47 9.42
CA GLY A 49 44.04 12.54 8.51
C GLY A 49 43.10 11.63 9.30
N ASP A 50 43.56 11.14 10.45
CA ASP A 50 42.75 10.35 11.38
C ASP A 50 41.48 11.12 11.83
N LEU A 51 41.62 12.40 12.16
CA LEU A 51 40.47 13.23 12.56
C LEU A 51 39.48 13.45 11.42
N LEU A 52 39.96 13.70 10.19
CA LEU A 52 39.10 13.87 9.02
C LEU A 52 38.34 12.58 8.69
N ALA A 53 39.00 11.43 8.79
CA ALA A 53 38.36 10.13 8.61
C ALA A 53 37.27 9.89 9.67
N PHE A 54 37.55 10.11 10.95
CA PHE A 54 36.53 9.98 12.00
C PHE A 54 35.37 10.98 11.84
N TYR A 55 35.64 12.19 11.35
CA TYR A 55 34.60 13.15 11.02
C TYR A 55 33.68 12.61 9.92
N LEU A 56 34.24 12.03 8.86
CA LEU A 56 33.47 11.40 7.78
C LEU A 56 32.62 10.23 8.31
N VAL A 57 33.20 9.32 9.09
CA VAL A 57 32.49 8.21 9.72
C VAL A 57 31.33 8.73 10.58
N ARG A 58 31.53 9.83 11.31
CA ARG A 58 30.46 10.48 12.07
C ARG A 58 29.33 10.97 11.17
N GLN A 59 29.63 11.58 10.03
CA GLN A 59 28.58 12.04 9.10
C GLN A 59 27.79 10.87 8.53
N LEU A 60 28.48 9.80 8.09
CA LEU A 60 27.84 8.61 7.55
C LEU A 60 26.96 7.91 8.60
N THR A 61 27.47 7.70 9.81
CA THR A 61 26.66 7.09 10.90
C THR A 61 25.47 7.95 11.29
N ARG A 62 25.59 9.29 11.26
CA ARG A 62 24.46 10.20 11.47
C ARG A 62 23.42 10.11 10.35
N ALA A 63 23.84 9.89 9.11
CA ALA A 63 22.96 9.58 7.98
C ALA A 63 22.39 8.15 8.02
N GLY A 64 22.63 7.41 9.10
CA GLY A 64 22.07 6.10 9.36
C GLY A 64 22.88 4.94 8.79
N PHE A 65 24.07 5.18 8.23
CA PHE A 65 24.97 4.09 7.83
C PHE A 65 25.41 3.29 9.06
N THR A 66 25.32 1.98 8.99
CA THR A 66 25.88 1.11 10.02
C THR A 66 27.40 1.09 9.89
N LEU A 67 28.11 0.74 10.96
CA LEU A 67 29.58 0.63 10.93
C LEU A 67 30.04 -0.31 9.78
N ALA A 68 29.37 -1.44 9.57
CA ALA A 68 29.67 -2.36 8.46
C ALA A 68 29.46 -1.76 7.06
N GLU A 69 28.59 -0.75 6.92
CA GLU A 69 28.37 -0.06 5.64
C GLU A 69 29.37 1.09 5.43
N VAL A 70 29.97 1.62 6.50
CA VAL A 70 30.85 2.79 6.43
C VAL A 70 32.14 2.50 5.66
N GLU A 71 32.77 1.36 5.93
CA GLU A 71 34.05 1.00 5.32
C GLU A 71 34.01 1.00 3.76
N PRO A 72 33.12 0.23 3.09
CA PRO A 72 33.06 0.23 1.63
C PRO A 72 32.66 1.59 1.05
N VAL A 73 31.92 2.42 1.79
CA VAL A 73 31.53 3.77 1.35
C VAL A 73 32.71 4.73 1.42
N VAL A 74 33.52 4.65 2.48
CA VAL A 74 34.73 5.48 2.62
C VAL A 74 35.77 5.09 1.58
N PHE A 75 36.01 3.79 1.36
CA PHE A 75 36.91 3.33 0.29
C PHE A 75 36.39 3.71 -1.09
N GLY A 76 35.09 3.53 -1.33
CA GLY A 76 34.44 3.95 -2.56
C GLY A 76 34.66 5.43 -2.86
N MET A 77 34.50 6.31 -1.88
CA MET A 77 34.75 7.75 -2.02
C MET A 77 36.20 8.10 -2.36
N LEU A 78 37.17 7.26 -1.98
CA LEU A 78 38.60 7.50 -2.23
C LEU A 78 39.07 6.92 -3.57
N GLU A 79 38.36 5.92 -4.10
CA GLU A 79 38.78 5.15 -5.28
C GLU A 79 37.89 5.40 -6.53
N ASP A 80 36.58 5.61 -6.35
CA ASP A 80 35.57 5.74 -7.40
C ASP A 80 34.38 6.59 -6.93
N ASP A 81 34.31 7.86 -7.34
CA ASP A 81 33.22 8.80 -6.97
C ASP A 81 31.82 8.24 -7.28
N GLU A 82 31.65 7.48 -8.37
CA GLU A 82 30.35 6.89 -8.71
C GLU A 82 29.90 5.85 -7.68
N SER A 83 30.84 5.17 -7.02
CA SER A 83 30.52 4.19 -5.98
C SER A 83 29.98 4.86 -4.71
N PHE A 84 30.52 6.02 -4.37
CA PHE A 84 30.05 6.83 -3.25
C PHE A 84 28.66 7.40 -3.52
N GLU A 85 28.44 7.99 -4.70
CA GLU A 85 27.13 8.50 -5.12
C GLU A 85 26.07 7.38 -5.08
N ARG A 86 26.36 6.22 -5.69
CA ARG A 86 25.45 5.06 -5.68
C ARG A 86 25.13 4.58 -4.26
N ALA A 87 26.10 4.64 -3.33
CA ALA A 87 25.86 4.26 -1.95
C ALA A 87 24.94 5.25 -1.21
N LEU A 88 25.10 6.56 -1.46
CA LEU A 88 24.22 7.59 -0.91
C LEU A 88 22.80 7.45 -1.47
N GLU A 89 22.63 7.31 -2.78
CA GLU A 89 21.31 7.11 -3.41
C GLU A 89 20.62 5.84 -2.92
N SER A 90 21.38 4.75 -2.72
CA SER A 90 20.86 3.51 -2.13
C SER A 90 20.38 3.73 -0.69
N LYS A 91 21.14 4.50 0.10
CA LYS A 91 20.77 4.82 1.48
C LYS A 91 19.54 5.70 1.55
N GLU A 92 19.47 6.73 0.71
CA GLU A 92 18.31 7.61 0.60
C GLU A 92 17.06 6.81 0.27
N ARG A 93 17.09 5.97 -0.77
CA ARG A 93 15.94 5.10 -1.13
C ARG A 93 15.49 4.21 0.03
N ARG A 94 16.43 3.65 0.81
CA ARG A 94 16.10 2.86 2.01
C ARG A 94 15.44 3.69 3.10
N LEU A 95 15.93 4.91 3.35
CA LEU A 95 15.35 5.81 4.36
C LEU A 95 13.98 6.31 3.94
N VAL A 96 13.79 6.65 2.67
CA VAL A 96 12.47 7.00 2.10
C VAL A 96 11.50 5.84 2.29
N ALA A 97 11.89 4.61 1.91
CA ALA A 97 11.04 3.43 2.11
C ALA A 97 10.71 3.16 3.60
N GLN A 98 11.66 3.44 4.52
CA GLN A 98 11.41 3.32 5.96
C GLN A 98 10.44 4.39 6.47
N ARG A 99 10.58 5.64 6.00
CA ARG A 99 9.65 6.73 6.32
C ARG A 99 8.24 6.34 5.86
N ASP A 100 8.09 5.95 4.60
CA ASP A 100 6.79 5.59 4.03
C ASP A 100 6.15 4.41 4.81
N ALA A 101 6.96 3.44 5.24
CA ALA A 101 6.49 2.32 6.07
C ALA A 101 6.06 2.73 7.49
N VAL A 102 6.65 3.78 8.06
CA VAL A 102 6.23 4.36 9.34
C VAL A 102 4.96 5.19 9.16
N GLU A 103 4.88 6.00 8.11
CA GLU A 103 3.69 6.78 7.77
C GLU A 103 2.48 5.86 7.55
N ALA A 104 2.64 4.74 6.84
CA ALA A 104 1.58 3.74 6.68
C ALA A 104 1.10 3.15 8.03
N LYS A 105 2.00 2.95 8.99
CA LYS A 105 1.63 2.47 10.34
C LYS A 105 0.90 3.53 11.15
N LEU A 106 1.25 4.80 10.98
CA LEU A 106 0.56 5.91 11.63
C LEU A 106 -0.85 6.06 11.07
N ALA A 107 -1.04 6.01 9.75
CA ALA A 107 -2.36 6.03 9.13
C ALA A 107 -3.24 4.85 9.60
N ALA A 108 -2.67 3.65 9.72
CA ALA A 108 -3.39 2.51 10.27
C ALA A 108 -3.77 2.69 11.74
N LEU A 109 -2.97 3.43 12.53
CA LEU A 109 -3.30 3.74 13.91
C LEU A 109 -4.42 4.78 13.99
N GLU A 110 -4.37 5.83 13.18
CA GLU A 110 -5.42 6.86 13.08
C GLU A 110 -6.79 6.23 12.76
N LEU A 111 -6.84 5.32 11.80
CA LEU A 111 -8.05 4.55 11.48
C LEU A 111 -8.63 3.79 12.68
N LEU A 112 -7.76 3.20 13.51
CA LEU A 112 -8.20 2.49 14.72
C LEU A 112 -8.67 3.46 15.82
N GLU A 113 -8.05 4.64 15.91
CA GLU A 113 -8.43 5.70 16.83
C GLU A 113 -9.79 6.31 16.49
N ASP A 114 -10.12 6.45 15.21
CA ASP A 114 -11.43 6.94 14.75
C ASP A 114 -12.61 6.06 15.20
N ALA A 115 -12.35 4.79 15.48
CA ALA A 115 -13.35 3.87 16.01
C ALA A 115 -13.53 3.94 17.53
N VAL A 116 -12.66 4.64 18.27
CA VAL A 116 -12.72 4.76 19.74
C VAL A 116 -14.04 5.36 20.24
N PRO A 117 -14.62 6.42 19.63
CA PRO A 117 -15.90 6.99 20.05
C PRO A 117 -17.09 6.04 19.89
N SER A 118 -16.99 5.03 19.02
CA SER A 118 -18.05 4.04 18.81
C SER A 118 -18.21 3.09 20.01
N ALA A 119 -19.45 2.64 20.23
CA ALA A 119 -19.74 1.57 21.18
C ALA A 119 -18.91 0.30 20.86
N PRO A 120 -18.43 -0.47 21.85
CA PRO A 120 -17.54 -1.61 21.64
C PRO A 120 -17.98 -2.59 20.56
N GLU A 121 -19.28 -2.90 20.51
CA GLU A 121 -19.92 -3.77 19.52
C GLU A 121 -19.90 -3.21 18.09
N ASN A 122 -19.78 -1.89 17.94
CA ASN A 122 -19.79 -1.19 16.66
C ASN A 122 -18.39 -0.89 16.12
N ARG A 123 -17.33 -0.97 16.95
CA ARG A 123 -15.96 -0.57 16.56
C ARG A 123 -15.45 -1.33 15.35
N LEU A 124 -15.71 -2.63 15.26
CA LEU A 124 -15.31 -3.44 14.11
C LEU A 124 -15.93 -2.92 12.82
N TYR A 125 -17.22 -2.57 12.85
CA TYR A 125 -17.93 -2.06 11.68
C TYR A 125 -17.51 -0.63 11.32
N THR A 126 -17.16 0.20 12.31
CA THR A 126 -16.55 1.51 12.07
C THR A 126 -15.20 1.37 11.37
N ILE A 127 -14.28 0.56 11.92
CA ILE A 127 -12.96 0.32 11.31
C ILE A 127 -13.11 -0.20 9.88
N MET A 128 -14.00 -1.17 9.68
CA MET A 128 -14.27 -1.74 8.36
C MET A 128 -14.85 -0.69 7.40
N GLY A 129 -15.76 0.17 7.88
CA GLY A 129 -16.38 1.20 7.07
C GLY A 129 -15.42 2.30 6.64
N GLU A 130 -14.57 2.77 7.55
CA GLU A 130 -13.51 3.73 7.24
C GLU A 130 -12.50 3.13 6.25
N ALA A 131 -12.07 1.88 6.46
CA ALA A 131 -11.13 1.21 5.55
C ALA A 131 -11.72 1.05 4.14
N LEU A 132 -12.99 0.63 4.03
CA LEU A 132 -13.67 0.49 2.74
C LEU A 132 -13.88 1.83 2.05
N SER A 133 -14.20 2.90 2.79
CA SER A 133 -14.33 4.25 2.25
C SER A 133 -12.99 4.76 1.71
N ALA A 134 -11.91 4.60 2.47
CA ALA A 134 -10.56 4.97 2.01
C ALA A 134 -10.14 4.18 0.75
N CYS A 135 -10.46 2.89 0.67
CA CYS A 135 -10.21 2.10 -0.54
C CYS A 135 -11.06 2.58 -1.73
N ALA A 136 -12.32 2.94 -1.51
CA ALA A 136 -13.18 3.50 -2.55
C ALA A 136 -12.63 4.82 -3.07
N ASP A 137 -12.17 5.68 -2.18
CA ASP A 137 -11.58 6.98 -2.53
C ASP A 137 -10.29 6.82 -3.34
N ALA A 138 -9.35 6.00 -2.85
CA ALA A 138 -8.09 5.73 -3.55
C ALA A 138 -8.32 5.07 -4.92
N ALA A 139 -9.31 4.18 -5.04
CA ALA A 139 -9.67 3.54 -6.30
C ALA A 139 -10.16 4.55 -7.35
N ILE A 140 -10.91 5.56 -6.91
CA ILE A 140 -11.42 6.62 -7.79
C ILE A 140 -10.31 7.58 -8.18
N ASP A 141 -9.38 7.90 -7.28
CA ASP A 141 -8.25 8.75 -7.59
C ASP A 141 -7.39 8.11 -8.69
N VAL A 142 -7.08 6.81 -8.55
CA VAL A 142 -6.38 6.02 -9.59
C VAL A 142 -7.16 6.02 -10.91
N ALA A 143 -8.48 5.83 -10.87
CA ALA A 143 -9.30 5.82 -12.08
C ALA A 143 -9.37 7.20 -12.76
N THR A 144 -9.42 8.27 -11.97
CA THR A 144 -9.50 9.65 -12.43
C THR A 144 -8.20 10.05 -13.13
N GLU A 145 -7.05 9.70 -12.54
CA GLU A 145 -5.74 9.90 -13.16
C GLU A 145 -5.63 9.17 -14.51
N LYS A 146 -6.07 7.90 -14.57
CA LYS A 146 -6.03 7.10 -15.81
C LYS A 146 -6.94 7.63 -16.91
N THR A 147 -8.13 8.12 -16.57
CA THR A 147 -9.17 8.44 -17.56
C THR A 147 -9.35 9.94 -17.84
N SER A 148 -8.62 10.81 -17.11
CA SER A 148 -8.82 12.26 -17.17
C SER A 148 -10.29 12.66 -16.96
N LEU A 149 -10.97 12.00 -16.02
CA LEU A 149 -12.39 12.20 -15.75
C LEU A 149 -12.65 13.61 -15.19
N GLU A 150 -13.73 14.26 -15.64
CA GLU A 150 -14.12 15.57 -15.12
C GLU A 150 -14.51 15.49 -13.64
N SER A 151 -14.23 16.54 -12.87
CA SER A 151 -14.43 16.55 -11.41
C SER A 151 -15.88 16.26 -10.99
N GLN A 152 -16.87 16.69 -11.77
CA GLN A 152 -18.28 16.41 -11.47
C GLN A 152 -18.63 14.92 -11.63
N ASP A 153 -18.11 14.28 -12.66
CA ASP A 153 -18.33 12.85 -12.90
C ASP A 153 -17.54 11.98 -11.91
N ALA A 154 -16.34 12.41 -11.51
CA ALA A 154 -15.55 11.76 -10.47
C ALA A 154 -16.26 11.80 -9.11
N GLU A 155 -16.84 12.95 -8.74
CA GLU A 155 -17.60 13.11 -7.50
C GLU A 155 -18.88 12.26 -7.49
N LEU A 156 -19.62 12.21 -8.62
CA LEU A 156 -20.77 11.33 -8.75
C LEU A 156 -20.39 9.85 -8.59
N LEU A 157 -19.27 9.43 -9.18
CA LEU A 157 -18.74 8.08 -9.06
C LEU A 157 -18.36 7.77 -7.60
N ARG A 158 -17.74 8.73 -6.91
CA ARG A 158 -17.41 8.67 -5.47
C ARG A 158 -18.62 8.44 -4.60
N GLN A 159 -19.64 9.28 -4.75
CA GLN A 159 -20.89 9.13 -4.01
C GLN A 159 -21.54 7.76 -4.21
N ARG A 160 -21.51 7.22 -5.44
CA ARG A 160 -22.11 5.91 -5.74
C ARG A 160 -21.29 4.74 -5.22
N LEU A 161 -19.95 4.81 -5.29
CA LEU A 161 -19.09 3.76 -4.74
C LEU A 161 -19.15 3.74 -3.21
N LEU A 162 -19.14 4.92 -2.57
CA LEU A 162 -19.38 5.03 -1.13
C LEU A 162 -20.78 4.53 -0.74
N GLY A 163 -21.81 4.83 -1.53
CA GLY A 163 -23.14 4.25 -1.35
C GLY A 163 -23.13 2.72 -1.36
N ALA A 164 -22.38 2.10 -2.28
CA ALA A 164 -22.22 0.64 -2.31
C ALA A 164 -21.46 0.12 -1.08
N VAL A 165 -20.45 0.84 -0.58
CA VAL A 165 -19.75 0.52 0.67
C VAL A 165 -20.72 0.55 1.87
N PHE A 166 -21.59 1.55 1.97
CA PHE A 166 -22.60 1.59 3.03
C PHE A 166 -23.57 0.39 2.93
N GLU A 167 -24.06 0.07 1.74
CA GLU A 167 -24.90 -1.14 1.55
C GLU A 167 -24.15 -2.42 1.94
N MET A 168 -22.85 -2.53 1.64
CA MET A 168 -22.02 -3.67 2.07
C MET A 168 -21.97 -3.77 3.59
N LEU A 169 -21.75 -2.65 4.30
CA LEU A 169 -21.71 -2.63 5.75
C LEU A 169 -23.06 -2.99 6.36
N ASP A 170 -24.17 -2.50 5.79
CA ASP A 170 -25.51 -2.80 6.28
C ASP A 170 -25.84 -4.30 6.11
N VAL A 171 -25.38 -4.95 5.03
CA VAL A 171 -25.46 -6.41 4.87
C VAL A 171 -24.63 -7.12 5.95
N ILE A 172 -23.43 -6.64 6.25
CA ILE A 172 -22.51 -7.25 7.22
C ILE A 172 -23.03 -7.10 8.66
N LYS A 173 -23.65 -5.96 9.00
CA LYS A 173 -24.31 -5.72 10.30
C LYS A 173 -25.61 -6.51 10.45
N GLY A 174 -26.21 -6.93 9.34
CA GLY A 174 -27.50 -7.63 9.30
C GLY A 174 -28.71 -6.70 9.19
N ASP A 175 -28.47 -5.41 8.91
CA ASP A 175 -29.51 -4.41 8.62
C ASP A 175 -30.12 -4.66 7.22
N LEU A 176 -29.33 -5.21 6.29
CA LEU A 176 -29.79 -5.73 5.00
C LEU A 176 -29.68 -7.27 4.92
N PRO A 177 -30.51 -7.93 4.10
CA PRO A 177 -30.46 -9.38 3.95
C PRO A 177 -29.11 -9.90 3.41
N CYS A 178 -28.64 -11.03 3.92
CA CYS A 178 -27.53 -11.77 3.29
C CYS A 178 -28.03 -12.48 2.02
N PHE A 179 -27.97 -11.78 0.89
CA PHE A 179 -28.57 -12.20 -0.39
C PHE A 179 -28.06 -13.55 -0.91
N TRP A 180 -26.81 -13.93 -0.61
CA TRP A 180 -26.23 -15.21 -1.04
C TRP A 180 -26.60 -16.42 -0.17
N ARG A 181 -27.14 -16.21 1.05
CA ARG A 181 -27.51 -17.31 1.99
C ARG A 181 -28.96 -17.79 1.88
N ARG A 182 -29.83 -17.10 1.12
CA ARG A 182 -31.26 -17.43 1.01
C ARG A 182 -31.70 -17.54 -0.45
N PRO A 183 -31.91 -18.77 -0.97
CA PRO A 183 -32.51 -18.94 -2.29
C PRO A 183 -34.02 -18.63 -2.32
N SER A 184 -34.71 -18.60 -1.16
CA SER A 184 -36.19 -18.62 -1.13
C SER A 184 -36.81 -18.18 0.21
N ALA A 185 -36.49 -16.99 0.73
CA ALA A 185 -37.33 -16.41 1.80
C ALA A 185 -38.32 -15.42 1.17
N PRO A 186 -39.60 -15.40 1.59
CA PRO A 186 -40.55 -14.42 1.08
C PRO A 186 -40.00 -13.02 1.35
N HIS A 187 -39.93 -12.20 0.30
CA HIS A 187 -39.55 -10.79 0.38
C HIS A 187 -40.34 -10.16 1.53
N ARG A 188 -39.64 -9.76 2.59
CA ARG A 188 -40.15 -8.65 3.39
C ARG A 188 -40.06 -7.45 2.46
N ASP A 189 -41.21 -6.87 2.17
CA ASP A 189 -41.37 -5.66 1.38
C ASP A 189 -40.72 -4.50 2.15
N HIS A 190 -39.39 -4.46 2.10
CA HIS A 190 -38.61 -3.28 2.45
C HIS A 190 -38.59 -2.45 1.17
N GLY A 191 -39.34 -1.36 1.16
CA GLY A 191 -39.64 -0.54 -0.02
C GLY A 191 -38.44 0.11 -0.74
N GLU A 192 -37.21 -0.28 -0.42
CA GLU A 192 -35.99 0.09 -1.14
C GLU A 192 -35.27 -1.17 -1.62
N LYS A 193 -35.21 -1.36 -2.94
CA LYS A 193 -34.40 -2.42 -3.55
C LYS A 193 -32.94 -2.10 -3.31
N CYS A 194 -32.26 -2.87 -2.46
CA CYS A 194 -30.81 -2.79 -2.29
C CYS A 194 -30.11 -2.96 -3.66
N GLY A 195 -29.22 -2.03 -4.01
CA GLY A 195 -28.49 -2.05 -5.27
C GLY A 195 -27.62 -3.30 -5.42
N LEU A 196 -27.11 -3.83 -4.30
CA LEU A 196 -26.26 -5.02 -4.27
C LEU A 196 -26.99 -6.33 -4.55
N GLU A 197 -28.29 -6.47 -4.29
CA GLU A 197 -29.04 -7.73 -4.47
C GLU A 197 -28.86 -8.30 -5.90
N HIS A 198 -29.03 -7.44 -6.90
CA HIS A 198 -28.86 -7.82 -8.31
C HIS A 198 -27.42 -8.20 -8.65
N VAL A 199 -26.44 -7.58 -7.98
CA VAL A 199 -25.02 -7.87 -8.20
C VAL A 199 -24.66 -9.23 -7.58
N VAL A 200 -25.13 -9.48 -6.36
CA VAL A 200 -24.93 -10.77 -5.67
C VAL A 200 -25.53 -11.91 -6.47
N HIS A 201 -26.78 -11.81 -6.92
CA HIS A 201 -27.40 -12.87 -7.72
C HIS A 201 -26.67 -13.12 -9.04
N ALA A 202 -26.33 -12.08 -9.80
CA ALA A 202 -25.63 -12.24 -11.07
C ALA A 202 -24.24 -12.85 -10.90
N LEU A 203 -23.52 -12.49 -9.83
CA LEU A 203 -22.22 -13.10 -9.51
C LEU A 203 -22.37 -14.57 -9.14
N ASN A 204 -23.36 -14.89 -8.30
CA ASN A 204 -23.61 -16.25 -7.83
C ASN A 204 -24.01 -17.16 -9.01
N ASP A 205 -24.82 -16.66 -9.95
CA ASP A 205 -25.16 -17.38 -11.20
C ASP A 205 -23.91 -17.70 -12.04
N LEU A 206 -22.98 -16.75 -12.17
CA LEU A 206 -21.71 -16.97 -12.90
C LEU A 206 -20.85 -18.02 -12.22
N GLN A 207 -20.73 -17.97 -10.89
CA GLN A 207 -19.94 -18.92 -10.11
C GLN A 207 -20.55 -20.32 -10.14
N GLN A 208 -21.88 -20.45 -9.98
CA GLN A 208 -22.59 -21.72 -10.06
C GLN A 208 -22.52 -22.35 -11.46
N ALA A 209 -22.53 -21.53 -12.50
CA ALA A 209 -22.33 -21.97 -13.87
C ALA A 209 -20.86 -22.32 -14.20
N GLY A 210 -19.93 -22.16 -13.26
CA GLY A 210 -18.50 -22.44 -13.47
C GLY A 210 -17.83 -21.52 -14.50
N VAL A 211 -18.38 -20.31 -14.68
CA VAL A 211 -17.84 -19.34 -15.64
C VAL A 211 -16.48 -18.85 -15.15
N ARG A 212 -15.47 -18.84 -16.02
CA ARG A 212 -14.13 -18.33 -15.68
C ARG A 212 -14.16 -16.80 -15.52
N PRO A 213 -13.37 -16.20 -14.61
CA PRO A 213 -13.36 -14.75 -14.41
C PRO A 213 -13.02 -13.93 -15.67
N ALA A 214 -12.12 -14.41 -16.54
CA ALA A 214 -11.77 -13.72 -17.80
C ALA A 214 -12.74 -14.00 -18.97
N ALA A 215 -13.78 -14.81 -18.76
CA ALA A 215 -14.73 -15.15 -19.82
C ALA A 215 -15.63 -13.96 -20.19
N ARG A 216 -16.19 -14.00 -21.40
CA ARG A 216 -17.10 -12.96 -21.91
C ARG A 216 -18.31 -12.68 -20.99
N PRO A 217 -18.98 -13.66 -20.37
CA PRO A 217 -20.09 -13.39 -19.46
C PRO A 217 -19.67 -12.62 -18.20
N SER A 218 -18.52 -12.94 -17.63
CA SER A 218 -17.93 -12.24 -16.47
C SER A 218 -17.59 -10.79 -16.81
N ARG A 219 -17.05 -10.55 -18.00
CA ARG A 219 -16.81 -9.18 -18.51
C ARG A 219 -18.10 -8.40 -18.70
N ALA A 220 -19.12 -9.01 -19.30
CA ALA A 220 -20.44 -8.38 -19.46
C ALA A 220 -21.05 -8.00 -18.10
N PHE A 221 -20.87 -8.85 -17.08
CA PHE A 221 -21.26 -8.55 -15.71
C PHE A 221 -20.49 -7.36 -15.10
N VAL A 222 -19.15 -7.31 -15.26
CA VAL A 222 -18.34 -6.18 -14.79
C VAL A 222 -18.76 -4.88 -15.47
N VAL A 223 -18.91 -4.88 -16.80
CA VAL A 223 -19.35 -3.69 -17.56
C VAL A 223 -20.74 -3.24 -17.13
N ALA A 224 -21.68 -4.17 -16.95
CA ALA A 224 -23.03 -3.82 -16.48
C ALA A 224 -23.01 -3.21 -15.07
N THR A 225 -22.16 -3.74 -14.17
CA THR A 225 -21.97 -3.22 -12.82
C THR A 225 -21.34 -1.83 -12.86
N ALA A 226 -20.29 -1.64 -13.66
CA ALA A 226 -19.62 -0.36 -13.86
C ALA A 226 -20.56 0.71 -14.46
N GLN A 227 -21.41 0.34 -15.42
CA GLN A 227 -22.40 1.26 -15.99
C GLN A 227 -23.44 1.72 -14.96
N ARG A 228 -23.91 0.81 -14.08
CA ARG A 228 -24.81 1.18 -12.97
C ARG A 228 -24.13 2.11 -11.98
N LEU A 229 -22.88 1.80 -11.63
CA LEU A 229 -22.06 2.64 -10.75
C LEU A 229 -21.81 4.02 -11.38
N ALA A 230 -21.63 4.08 -12.69
CA ALA A 230 -21.53 5.32 -13.47
C ALA A 230 -22.89 6.01 -13.69
N GLY A 231 -24.02 5.50 -13.17
CA GLY A 231 -25.34 6.10 -13.40
C GLY A 231 -25.81 6.11 -14.85
N ILE A 232 -25.30 5.21 -15.67
CA ILE A 232 -25.67 5.05 -17.07
C ILE A 232 -26.79 4.00 -17.13
N ALA A 233 -27.95 4.38 -17.64
CA ALA A 233 -29.05 3.45 -17.87
C ALA A 233 -28.57 2.34 -18.82
N SER A 234 -28.75 1.07 -18.44
CA SER A 234 -28.32 -0.06 -19.29
C SER A 234 -28.94 0.07 -20.69
N PRO A 235 -28.12 0.22 -21.75
CA PRO A 235 -28.64 0.08 -23.09
C PRO A 235 -29.07 -1.39 -23.26
N GLY A 236 -30.32 -1.63 -23.63
CA GLY A 236 -30.82 -2.97 -23.89
C GLY A 236 -29.87 -3.71 -24.84
N ARG A 237 -29.28 -4.80 -24.36
CA ARG A 237 -28.69 -5.90 -25.16
C ARG A 237 -27.79 -5.50 -26.35
N SER A 238 -26.96 -4.45 -26.32
CA SER A 238 -26.01 -4.25 -27.45
C SER A 238 -24.84 -3.29 -27.21
N VAL A 239 -23.97 -3.54 -26.22
CA VAL A 239 -22.59 -3.00 -26.27
C VAL A 239 -21.65 -4.04 -25.64
N LEU A 240 -21.31 -5.08 -26.40
CA LEU A 240 -20.38 -6.15 -25.97
C LEU A 240 -18.99 -6.00 -26.61
N GLY A 241 -18.65 -4.80 -27.10
CA GLY A 241 -17.31 -4.43 -27.54
C GLY A 241 -16.78 -3.30 -26.64
N GLY A 242 -15.59 -3.49 -26.04
CA GLY A 242 -14.97 -2.51 -25.14
C GLY A 242 -14.64 -1.16 -25.78
N ASP A 243 -14.65 -1.09 -27.11
CA ASP A 243 -14.21 0.07 -27.91
C ASP A 243 -15.05 1.34 -27.72
N HIS A 244 -16.26 1.27 -27.12
CA HIS A 244 -17.17 2.41 -26.99
C HIS A 244 -17.77 2.59 -25.59
N LEU A 245 -17.01 2.28 -24.54
CA LEU A 245 -17.40 2.69 -23.20
C LEU A 245 -17.26 4.20 -23.02
N GLN A 246 -18.30 4.85 -22.50
CA GLN A 246 -18.23 6.25 -22.09
C GLN A 246 -17.11 6.44 -21.05
N PRO A 247 -16.43 7.60 -21.00
CA PRO A 247 -15.33 7.86 -20.07
C PRO A 247 -15.66 7.50 -18.62
N ARG A 248 -16.85 7.87 -18.13
CA ARG A 248 -17.30 7.53 -16.78
C ARG A 248 -17.50 6.03 -16.54
N ALA A 249 -17.91 5.27 -17.55
CA ALA A 249 -18.02 3.81 -17.45
C ALA A 249 -16.62 3.16 -17.42
N LYS A 250 -15.66 3.67 -18.18
CA LYS A 250 -14.26 3.23 -18.11
C LYS A 250 -13.67 3.51 -16.72
N ALA A 251 -13.86 4.73 -16.20
CA ALA A 251 -13.43 5.10 -14.86
C ALA A 251 -14.05 4.20 -13.79
N ALA A 252 -15.34 3.85 -13.92
CA ALA A 252 -15.99 2.89 -13.02
C ALA A 252 -15.37 1.49 -13.11
N VAL A 253 -14.95 1.00 -14.28
CA VAL A 253 -14.23 -0.28 -14.39
C VAL A 253 -12.88 -0.23 -13.68
N TYR A 254 -12.07 0.82 -13.90
CA TYR A 254 -10.79 0.97 -13.19
C TYR A 254 -10.97 1.14 -11.68
N SER A 255 -12.02 1.85 -11.26
CA SER A 255 -12.35 1.98 -9.83
C SER A 255 -12.71 0.62 -9.22
N LEU A 256 -13.54 -0.18 -9.91
CA LEU A 256 -13.86 -1.54 -9.47
C LEU A 256 -12.63 -2.46 -9.47
N GLU A 257 -11.74 -2.32 -10.44
CA GLU A 257 -10.46 -3.04 -10.48
C GLU A 257 -9.60 -2.71 -9.25
N ALA A 258 -9.34 -1.42 -9.02
CA ALA A 258 -8.51 -0.95 -7.91
C ALA A 258 -9.15 -1.32 -6.56
N PHE A 259 -10.46 -1.13 -6.40
CA PHE A 259 -11.19 -1.49 -5.19
C PHE A 259 -11.14 -3.00 -4.90
N CYS A 260 -11.38 -3.85 -5.92
CA CYS A 260 -11.32 -5.31 -5.74
C CYS A 260 -9.89 -5.86 -5.61
N ALA A 261 -8.86 -5.05 -5.91
CA ALA A 261 -7.46 -5.44 -5.73
C ALA A 261 -6.92 -5.07 -4.34
N ALA A 262 -7.59 -4.16 -3.62
CA ALA A 262 -7.18 -3.73 -2.29
C ALA A 262 -7.39 -4.84 -1.24
N PRO A 263 -6.38 -5.15 -0.40
CA PRO A 263 -6.48 -6.24 0.56
C PRO A 263 -7.56 -6.02 1.64
N GLU A 264 -7.88 -4.77 1.95
CA GLU A 264 -8.89 -4.39 2.94
C GLU A 264 -10.32 -4.74 2.50
N THR A 265 -10.57 -4.90 1.19
CA THR A 265 -11.91 -5.20 0.66
C THR A 265 -12.22 -6.70 0.63
N GLY A 266 -11.23 -7.57 0.81
CA GLY A 266 -11.38 -9.02 0.66
C GLY A 266 -12.40 -9.64 1.61
N VAL A 267 -12.25 -9.41 2.93
CA VAL A 267 -13.19 -9.94 3.93
C VAL A 267 -14.61 -9.38 3.72
N PRO A 268 -14.81 -8.06 3.57
CA PRO A 268 -16.13 -7.51 3.27
C PRO A 268 -16.77 -8.09 2.01
N ILE A 269 -16.01 -8.26 0.93
CA ILE A 269 -16.52 -8.85 -0.32
C ILE A 269 -16.98 -10.30 -0.08
N GLU A 270 -16.18 -11.13 0.60
CA GLU A 270 -16.57 -12.52 0.90
C GLU A 270 -17.83 -12.60 1.78
N LEU A 271 -17.98 -11.70 2.76
CA LEU A 271 -19.15 -11.66 3.64
C LEU A 271 -20.43 -11.23 2.91
N VAL A 272 -20.33 -10.29 1.98
CA VAL A 272 -21.48 -9.73 1.25
C VAL A 272 -21.88 -10.56 0.04
N PHE A 273 -20.90 -11.09 -0.70
CA PHE A 273 -21.12 -11.74 -1.99
C PHE A 273 -21.00 -13.26 -1.93
N GLY A 274 -20.40 -13.82 -0.87
CA GLY A 274 -20.25 -15.25 -0.65
C GLY A 274 -18.89 -15.80 -1.10
N ASN A 275 -18.64 -17.07 -0.76
CA ASN A 275 -17.33 -17.71 -0.87
C ASN A 275 -16.73 -17.68 -2.30
N GLY A 276 -15.51 -17.16 -2.43
CA GLY A 276 -14.76 -17.10 -3.67
C GLY A 276 -15.08 -15.87 -4.52
N SER A 277 -15.92 -14.96 -4.02
CA SER A 277 -16.30 -13.73 -4.70
C SER A 277 -15.15 -12.75 -4.84
N TYR A 278 -14.27 -12.64 -3.82
CA TYR A 278 -13.15 -11.71 -3.86
C TYR A 278 -12.19 -12.07 -4.99
N GLY A 279 -11.75 -13.34 -5.04
CA GLY A 279 -10.86 -13.82 -6.09
C GLY A 279 -11.49 -13.74 -7.49
N PHE A 280 -12.80 -14.03 -7.60
CA PHE A 280 -13.51 -13.92 -8.87
C PHE A 280 -13.58 -12.47 -9.35
N LEU A 281 -14.04 -11.55 -8.50
CA LEU A 281 -14.23 -10.14 -8.85
C LEU A 281 -12.89 -9.49 -9.21
N ALA A 282 -11.84 -9.69 -8.41
CA ALA A 282 -10.50 -9.15 -8.69
C ALA A 282 -9.95 -9.61 -10.05
N GLN A 283 -10.17 -10.87 -10.43
CA GLN A 283 -9.73 -11.38 -11.74
C GLN A 283 -10.63 -10.90 -12.88
N ALA A 284 -11.95 -10.83 -12.67
CA ALA A 284 -12.89 -10.40 -13.68
C ALA A 284 -12.76 -8.90 -14.00
N THR A 285 -12.60 -8.04 -12.98
CA THR A 285 -12.40 -6.60 -13.16
C THR A 285 -11.07 -6.30 -13.82
N ARG A 286 -9.98 -6.97 -13.42
CA ARG A 286 -8.67 -6.86 -14.08
C ARG A 286 -8.71 -7.29 -15.55
N ALA A 287 -9.33 -8.43 -15.84
CA ALA A 287 -9.47 -8.91 -17.22
C ALA A 287 -10.31 -7.95 -18.07
N CYS A 288 -11.31 -7.29 -17.46
CA CYS A 288 -12.10 -6.26 -18.14
C CYS A 288 -11.30 -4.97 -18.36
N ALA A 289 -10.54 -4.51 -17.35
CA ALA A 289 -9.71 -3.30 -17.43
C ALA A 289 -8.65 -3.41 -18.54
N ALA A 290 -7.97 -4.56 -18.64
CA ALA A 290 -6.95 -4.82 -19.65
C ALA A 290 -7.47 -4.85 -21.11
N GLU A 291 -8.78 -4.96 -21.32
CA GLU A 291 -9.40 -4.93 -22.66
C GLU A 291 -9.95 -3.55 -23.05
N ILE A 292 -10.09 -2.63 -22.08
CA ILE A 292 -10.62 -1.28 -22.31
C ILE A 292 -9.52 -0.20 -22.31
N ASP A 293 -8.32 -0.57 -21.83
CA ASP A 293 -7.03 0.10 -22.07
C ASP A 293 -6.72 0.14 -23.59
#